data_AF-T1J940-F1
#
_entry.id   AF-T1J940-F1
#
_cell.length_a   1.000
_cell.length_b   1.000
_cell.length_c   1.000
_cell.angle_alpha   90.00
_cell.angle_beta   90.00
_cell.angle_gamma   90.00
#
_symmetry.space_group_name_H-M   'P 1'
#
loop_
_entity.id
_entity.type
_entity.pdbx_description
1 polymer ?
#
loop_
_entity_poly.entity_id
_entity_poly.type
_entity_poly.pdbx_seq_one_letter_code
_entity_poly.pdbx_strand_id
1 'polypeptide(L)'
;MEKKIVKNMTLYNPEKMSVRSLLIICSLLVLCNQCSPYFISRQIDKKEESTVEELKMAKLSNSKYDLNLLQFSMFGKSYSFKLNPANSIFSSKFQILQSKHEKNDPEDYQTLQDSGRLGGFFYTDEHGRGSFYIQQKNGKIELDGYVDDTFVISNSQGRHTATKSLKPKPEGQIDQTYNINIKTSSSKSTLGKKKLQHDLATVETLVFLDQTVHNSLVEKKASVKKYLGIFWNNVQNKYKMFSNPQIRFTLSGVIVLSEMSWMSDVFLAPNKPDDVGFITNFAKWIYTQKNNKFPQYDVAVLHTGLDLSFKDGIFKVNSATLGVAPTGGICAEDATEKAKYSICVVEDFYAPTYYASIIATHEIGHLLSSGHDDPAKCDDHGIMSPMIQPISVSTKLFCNSSVEQIKNHLKTDNASCLFDSPHPQLPIEPDVPIMTRDEICKKAYGDNFDALSTVTLV
;
A
#
# COMPACT_ATOMS: atom_id res chain seq x y z
N MET A 1 18.43 -33.42 47.67
CA MET A 1 18.04 -34.66 46.96
C MET A 1 17.88 -34.30 45.50
N GLU A 2 18.93 -34.17 44.69
CA GLU A 2 19.82 -35.25 44.22
C GLU A 2 19.07 -36.53 43.82
N LYS A 3 18.80 -36.73 42.52
CA LYS A 3 19.43 -37.78 41.68
C LYS A 3 18.72 -37.98 40.33
N LYS A 4 19.58 -37.98 39.29
CA LYS A 4 19.65 -38.90 38.13
C LYS A 4 18.49 -38.95 37.12
N ILE A 5 18.75 -38.40 35.94
CA ILE A 5 18.76 -39.19 34.69
C ILE A 5 20.00 -38.78 33.88
N VAL A 6 21.01 -39.66 33.85
CA VAL A 6 22.15 -39.64 32.92
C VAL A 6 22.15 -41.00 32.24
N LYS A 7 21.99 -41.02 30.91
CA LYS A 7 22.72 -41.90 29.97
C LYS A 7 22.18 -41.71 28.54
N ASN A 8 22.97 -41.06 27.70
CA ASN A 8 23.45 -41.57 26.40
C ASN A 8 23.96 -40.40 25.55
N MET A 9 25.15 -39.91 25.91
CA MET A 9 25.98 -39.13 25.01
C MET A 9 27.16 -40.03 24.65
N THR A 10 27.01 -40.79 23.58
CA THR A 10 28.05 -41.66 23.06
C THR A 10 29.04 -40.79 22.30
N LEU A 11 30.28 -40.76 22.78
CA LEU A 11 31.44 -40.17 22.10
C LEU A 11 31.56 -40.78 20.69
N TYR A 12 31.51 -39.92 19.67
CA TYR A 12 31.61 -40.30 18.27
C TYR A 12 33.07 -40.59 17.92
N ASN A 13 33.35 -41.78 17.40
CA ASN A 13 34.69 -42.26 17.07
C ASN A 13 35.02 -41.94 15.59
N PRO A 14 36.01 -41.09 15.27
CA PRO A 14 36.22 -40.55 13.92
C PRO A 14 36.82 -41.53 12.89
N GLU A 15 37.18 -42.76 13.27
CA GLU A 15 37.87 -43.70 12.36
C GLU A 15 36.95 -44.70 11.60
N LYS A 16 35.62 -44.57 11.69
CA LYS A 16 34.68 -45.47 10.97
C LYS A 16 33.55 -44.75 10.24
N MET A 17 33.81 -43.58 9.64
CA MET A 17 32.86 -42.98 8.71
C MET A 17 33.08 -43.51 7.28
N SER A 18 32.07 -44.22 6.76
CA SER A 18 31.98 -44.54 5.33
C SER A 18 31.91 -43.25 4.51
N VAL A 19 32.55 -43.25 3.33
CA VAL A 19 32.53 -42.12 2.37
C VAL A 19 31.09 -41.68 2.04
N ARG A 20 30.11 -42.60 2.08
CA ARG A 20 28.68 -42.27 1.93
C ARG A 20 28.11 -41.46 3.10
N SER A 21 28.56 -41.69 4.33
CA SER A 21 28.13 -40.93 5.51
C SER A 21 28.74 -39.53 5.54
N LEU A 22 29.97 -39.36 5.03
CA LEU A 22 30.59 -38.05 4.83
C LEU A 22 29.85 -37.23 3.77
N LEU A 23 29.44 -37.86 2.66
CA LEU A 23 28.66 -37.22 1.61
C LEU A 23 27.26 -36.80 2.09
N ILE A 24 26.58 -37.61 2.91
CA ILE A 24 25.26 -37.25 3.45
C ILE A 24 25.37 -36.10 4.46
N ILE A 25 26.40 -36.08 5.31
CA ILE A 25 26.62 -34.98 6.26
C ILE A 25 27.07 -33.70 5.55
N CYS A 26 27.91 -33.79 4.52
CA CYS A 26 28.24 -32.63 3.67
C CYS A 26 27.02 -32.13 2.89
N SER A 27 26.16 -33.00 2.35
CA SER A 27 24.92 -32.59 1.68
C SER A 27 23.91 -31.97 2.65
N LEU A 28 23.81 -32.48 3.88
CA LEU A 28 22.96 -31.89 4.93
C LEU A 28 23.53 -30.58 5.49
N LEU A 29 24.86 -30.40 5.53
CA LEU A 29 25.50 -29.13 5.90
C LEU A 29 25.40 -28.09 4.78
N VAL A 30 25.47 -28.51 3.51
CA VAL A 30 25.20 -27.65 2.35
C VAL A 30 23.72 -27.23 2.31
N LEU A 31 22.79 -28.13 2.65
CA LEU A 31 21.35 -27.82 2.79
C LEU A 31 21.04 -26.97 4.03
N CYS A 32 21.71 -27.19 5.18
CA CYS A 32 21.57 -26.33 6.36
C CYS A 32 22.08 -24.91 6.13
N ASN A 33 23.10 -24.72 5.27
CA ASN A 33 23.52 -23.39 4.82
C ASN A 33 22.60 -22.76 3.76
N GLN A 34 21.63 -23.50 3.22
CA GLN A 34 20.56 -22.97 2.37
C GLN A 34 19.25 -22.70 3.14
N CYS A 35 19.15 -23.16 4.38
CA CYS A 35 18.04 -22.91 5.29
C CYS A 35 18.50 -22.19 6.56
N SER A 36 19.26 -21.11 6.41
CA SER A 36 19.15 -20.01 7.38
C SER A 36 17.95 -19.16 6.97
N PRO A 37 17.16 -18.60 7.90
CA PRO A 37 16.37 -17.43 7.56
C PRO A 37 17.39 -16.41 7.07
N TYR A 38 17.48 -16.19 5.76
CA TYR A 38 18.20 -15.05 5.22
C TYR A 38 17.56 -13.85 5.90
N PHE A 39 18.23 -13.33 6.93
CA PHE A 39 17.83 -12.10 7.57
C PHE A 39 17.85 -11.06 6.46
N ILE A 40 16.65 -10.70 5.99
CA ILE A 40 16.46 -9.85 4.84
C ILE A 40 16.92 -8.45 5.26
N SER A 41 18.07 -8.03 4.78
CA SER A 41 18.58 -6.70 5.03
C SER A 41 18.47 -5.88 3.76
N ARG A 42 17.30 -5.27 3.53
CA ARG A 42 17.30 -3.96 2.86
C ARG A 42 18.03 -3.03 3.83
N GLN A 43 19.14 -2.44 3.40
CA GLN A 43 19.91 -1.54 4.26
C GLN A 43 18.99 -0.38 4.66
N ILE A 44 18.47 -0.39 5.89
CA ILE A 44 17.75 0.75 6.47
C ILE A 44 18.78 1.87 6.64
N ASP A 45 18.37 3.12 6.48
CA ASP A 45 19.22 4.22 6.92
C ASP A 45 19.39 4.13 8.45
N LYS A 46 20.49 3.51 8.88
CA LYS A 46 20.81 3.30 10.31
C LYS A 46 21.01 4.63 11.06
N LYS A 47 21.03 5.78 10.37
CA LYS A 47 21.01 7.10 11.02
C LYS A 47 19.64 7.45 11.61
N GLU A 48 18.55 6.86 11.13
CA GLU A 48 17.23 6.98 11.75
C GLU A 48 16.98 5.77 12.65
N GLU A 49 17.66 5.72 13.79
CA GLU A 49 17.23 4.85 14.89
C GLU A 49 15.77 5.24 15.19
N SER A 50 14.82 4.31 15.05
CA SER A 50 13.39 4.65 15.14
C SER A 50 13.08 5.13 16.56
N THR A 51 13.12 6.44 16.76
CA THR A 51 12.76 7.06 18.02
C THR A 51 11.33 6.69 18.32
N VAL A 52 11.13 5.99 19.44
CA VAL A 52 9.80 5.63 19.95
C VAL A 52 9.46 6.60 21.06
N GLU A 53 8.32 7.27 20.96
CA GLU A 53 7.81 8.13 22.03
C GLU A 53 6.41 7.69 22.46
N GLU A 54 6.12 7.72 23.75
CA GLU A 54 4.78 7.49 24.27
C GLU A 54 3.91 8.73 24.05
N LEU A 55 2.72 8.55 23.46
CA LEU A 55 1.82 9.68 23.19
C LEU A 55 1.25 10.23 24.49
N LYS A 56 1.29 11.56 24.61
CA LYS A 56 0.54 12.28 25.64
C LYS A 56 -0.82 12.69 25.06
N MET A 57 -1.83 11.85 25.29
CA MET A 57 -3.21 12.12 24.90
C MET A 57 -3.75 13.32 25.67
N ALA A 58 -4.10 14.40 24.97
CA ALA A 58 -4.56 15.65 25.56
C ALA A 58 -6.08 15.69 25.68
N LYS A 59 -6.81 15.21 24.67
CA LYS A 59 -8.28 15.19 24.66
C LYS A 59 -8.82 14.25 23.59
N LEU A 60 -9.79 13.42 23.98
CA LEU A 60 -10.66 12.69 23.07
C LEU A 60 -12.08 12.80 23.63
N SER A 61 -13.07 13.14 22.80
CA SER A 61 -14.47 13.28 23.27
C SER A 61 -14.96 11.97 23.91
N ASN A 62 -15.56 12.05 25.10
CA ASN A 62 -15.98 10.87 25.89
C ASN A 62 -17.26 10.20 25.38
N SER A 63 -17.90 10.76 24.35
CA SER A 63 -19.12 10.23 23.74
C SER A 63 -18.75 9.28 22.60
N LYS A 64 -19.28 8.05 22.64
CA LYS A 64 -19.16 7.03 21.58
C LYS A 64 -19.65 7.55 20.20
N TYR A 65 -20.41 8.65 20.19
CA TYR A 65 -21.06 9.21 19.01
C TYR A 65 -20.60 10.65 18.65
N ASP A 66 -19.74 11.30 19.44
CA ASP A 66 -19.25 12.68 19.21
C ASP A 66 -17.72 12.79 19.24
N LEU A 67 -17.02 11.81 18.69
CA LEU A 67 -15.57 11.89 18.47
C LEU A 67 -15.26 12.87 17.33
N ASN A 68 -15.43 14.16 17.59
CA ASN A 68 -15.20 15.20 16.58
C ASN A 68 -13.76 15.74 16.63
N LEU A 69 -12.99 15.42 17.68
CA LEU A 69 -11.68 15.99 17.91
C LEU A 69 -10.74 14.99 18.61
N LEU A 70 -9.56 14.79 18.02
CA LEU A 70 -8.45 13.99 18.56
C LEU A 70 -7.25 14.91 18.78
N GLN A 71 -6.79 15.00 20.03
CA GLN A 71 -5.63 15.81 20.42
C GLN A 71 -4.62 15.00 21.21
N PHE A 72 -3.37 15.05 20.77
CA PHE A 72 -2.24 14.42 21.45
C PHE A 72 -0.95 15.18 21.14
N SER A 73 0.11 14.89 21.90
CA SER A 73 1.44 15.39 21.58
C SER A 73 2.44 14.24 21.50
N MET A 74 3.40 14.40 20.58
CA MET A 74 4.53 13.50 20.35
C MET A 74 5.69 14.30 19.76
N PHE A 75 6.92 13.94 20.10
CA PHE A 75 8.16 14.56 19.65
C PHE A 75 8.18 16.07 19.88
N GLY A 76 7.63 16.52 21.02
CA GLY A 76 7.51 17.93 21.38
C GLY A 76 6.51 18.75 20.55
N LYS A 77 5.79 18.13 19.60
CA LYS A 77 4.77 18.78 18.77
C LYS A 77 3.37 18.35 19.21
N SER A 78 2.46 19.31 19.27
CA SER A 78 1.03 19.08 19.51
C SER A 78 0.29 18.85 18.19
N TYR A 79 -0.61 17.88 18.19
CA TYR A 79 -1.46 17.52 17.06
C TYR A 79 -2.93 17.67 17.43
N SER A 80 -3.71 18.15 16.47
CA SER A 80 -5.15 18.32 16.61
C SER A 80 -5.82 17.96 15.29
N PHE A 81 -6.63 16.90 15.32
CA PHE A 81 -7.36 16.36 14.18
C PHE A 81 -8.85 16.47 14.42
N LYS A 82 -9.57 17.01 13.47
CA LYS A 82 -11.04 16.97 13.49
C LYS A 82 -11.47 15.75 12.70
N LEU A 83 -12.10 14.81 13.38
CA LEU A 83 -12.30 13.48 12.86
C LEU A 83 -13.62 13.36 12.09
N ASN A 84 -13.53 12.78 10.90
CA ASN A 84 -14.66 12.34 10.09
C ASN A 84 -14.67 10.81 10.02
N PRO A 85 -15.82 10.14 10.15
CA PRO A 85 -15.92 8.70 9.94
C PRO A 85 -15.43 8.31 8.54
N ALA A 86 -14.67 7.21 8.45
CA ALA A 86 -14.05 6.73 7.21
C ALA A 86 -14.23 5.22 7.04
N ASN A 87 -15.35 4.69 7.54
CA ASN A 87 -15.70 3.27 7.43
C ASN A 87 -16.19 2.87 6.02
N SER A 88 -16.51 3.85 5.17
CA SER A 88 -17.06 3.64 3.83
C SER A 88 -16.07 2.94 2.87
N ILE A 89 -14.78 2.91 3.24
CA ILE A 89 -13.71 2.32 2.43
C ILE A 89 -13.88 0.82 2.18
N PHE A 90 -14.70 0.11 2.96
CA PHE A 90 -14.96 -1.32 2.77
C PHE A 90 -16.30 -1.54 2.06
N SER A 91 -16.28 -2.40 1.03
CA SER A 91 -17.51 -2.96 0.49
C SER A 91 -18.28 -3.69 1.60
N SER A 92 -19.61 -3.61 1.54
CA SER A 92 -20.51 -4.43 2.38
C SER A 92 -20.23 -5.94 2.32
N LYS A 93 -19.72 -6.43 1.18
CA LYS A 93 -19.35 -7.84 0.95
C LYS A 93 -17.86 -8.10 1.18
N PHE A 94 -17.13 -7.14 1.76
CA PHE A 94 -15.70 -7.27 2.00
C PHE A 94 -15.38 -8.53 2.78
N GLN A 95 -14.44 -9.29 2.25
CA GLN A 95 -13.99 -10.55 2.80
C GLN A 95 -12.50 -10.73 2.54
N ILE A 96 -11.83 -11.40 3.48
CA ILE A 96 -10.43 -11.80 3.33
C ILE A 96 -10.44 -13.27 2.97
N LEU A 97 -9.92 -13.58 1.79
CA LEU A 97 -9.87 -14.90 1.20
C LEU A 97 -8.42 -15.40 1.18
N GLN A 98 -8.23 -16.69 1.37
CA GLN A 98 -6.93 -17.36 1.23
C GLN A 98 -7.11 -18.66 0.44
N SER A 99 -6.12 -18.99 -0.40
CA SER A 99 -6.12 -20.29 -1.11
C SER A 99 -5.99 -21.46 -0.13
N LYS A 100 -6.82 -22.50 -0.30
CA LYS A 100 -6.83 -23.72 0.53
C LYS A 100 -5.66 -24.68 0.25
N HIS A 101 -5.07 -24.60 -0.93
CA HIS A 101 -3.96 -25.47 -1.32
C HIS A 101 -2.71 -24.66 -1.66
N GLU A 102 -1.54 -25.31 -1.52
CA GLU A 102 -0.25 -24.75 -1.92
C GLU A 102 -0.26 -24.36 -3.40
N LYS A 103 -1.05 -25.04 -4.25
CA LYS A 103 -1.30 -24.65 -5.64
C LYS A 103 -2.52 -23.73 -5.75
N ASN A 104 -2.35 -22.59 -6.40
CA ASN A 104 -3.42 -21.62 -6.66
C ASN A 104 -4.47 -22.16 -7.67
N ASP A 105 -5.32 -23.11 -7.24
CA ASP A 105 -6.43 -23.63 -8.03
C ASP A 105 -7.64 -22.65 -7.96
N PRO A 106 -8.22 -22.23 -9.10
CA PRO A 106 -9.35 -21.31 -9.23
C PRO A 106 -10.54 -21.51 -8.29
N GLU A 107 -10.81 -22.73 -7.83
CA GLU A 107 -12.03 -23.06 -7.08
C GLU A 107 -11.88 -23.06 -5.55
N ASP A 108 -10.69 -22.79 -5.01
CA ASP A 108 -10.37 -23.19 -3.63
C ASP A 108 -9.98 -22.08 -2.67
N TYR A 109 -10.56 -20.88 -2.84
CA TYR A 109 -10.43 -19.81 -1.85
C TYR A 109 -11.43 -19.98 -0.71
N GLN A 110 -10.96 -19.87 0.54
CA GLN A 110 -11.81 -19.85 1.74
C GLN A 110 -11.70 -18.51 2.46
N THR A 111 -12.78 -18.12 3.13
CA THR A 111 -12.75 -16.98 4.05
C THR A 111 -11.86 -17.31 5.24
N LEU A 112 -10.83 -16.49 5.46
CA LEU A 112 -10.00 -16.56 6.66
C LEU A 112 -10.88 -16.27 7.89
N GLN A 113 -10.98 -17.22 8.83
CA GLN A 113 -11.65 -16.96 10.11
C GLN A 113 -10.84 -15.94 10.91
N ASP A 114 -11.52 -15.08 11.70
CA ASP A 114 -11.03 -13.84 12.34
C ASP A 114 -10.92 -12.57 11.45
N SER A 115 -11.32 -12.63 10.18
CA SER A 115 -11.13 -11.54 9.21
C SER A 115 -12.07 -10.32 9.29
N GLY A 116 -13.18 -10.39 10.04
CA GLY A 116 -14.33 -9.51 9.76
C GLY A 116 -14.64 -8.41 10.78
N ARG A 117 -14.51 -8.69 12.08
CA ARG A 117 -15.13 -7.86 13.13
C ARG A 117 -14.08 -7.09 13.92
N LEU A 118 -13.91 -5.84 13.53
CA LEU A 118 -13.24 -4.84 14.33
C LEU A 118 -14.25 -4.25 15.34
N GLY A 119 -13.81 -4.05 16.58
CA GLY A 119 -14.66 -3.47 17.63
C GLY A 119 -14.65 -1.94 17.69
N GLY A 120 -13.86 -1.30 16.82
CA GLY A 120 -13.71 0.14 16.69
C GLY A 120 -14.10 0.66 15.30
N PHE A 121 -13.83 1.93 15.07
CA PHE A 121 -14.23 2.66 13.86
C PHE A 121 -13.03 3.35 13.22
N PHE A 122 -13.13 3.58 11.92
CA PHE A 122 -12.11 4.29 11.17
C PHE A 122 -12.46 5.77 11.09
N TYR A 123 -11.45 6.60 11.22
CA TYR A 123 -11.57 8.04 11.12
C TYR A 123 -10.47 8.59 10.25
N THR A 124 -10.77 9.70 9.59
CA THR A 124 -9.80 10.51 8.88
C THR A 124 -9.90 11.95 9.35
N ASP A 125 -8.80 12.69 9.25
CA ASP A 125 -8.83 14.13 9.45
C ASP A 125 -9.69 14.80 8.37
N GLU A 126 -10.39 15.89 8.72
CA GLU A 126 -11.17 16.68 7.75
C GLU A 126 -10.32 17.20 6.58
N HIS A 127 -8.99 17.22 6.70
CA HIS A 127 -8.07 17.64 5.64
C HIS A 127 -7.17 16.51 5.14
N GLY A 128 -7.48 15.28 5.50
CA GLY A 128 -6.78 14.10 5.00
C GLY A 128 -5.35 13.93 5.53
N ARG A 129 -4.98 14.64 6.60
CA ARG A 129 -3.64 14.58 7.21
C ARG A 129 -3.40 13.35 8.07
N GLY A 130 -4.47 12.69 8.53
CA GLY A 130 -4.38 11.51 9.38
C GLY A 130 -5.42 10.46 9.04
N SER A 131 -5.05 9.21 9.22
CA SER A 131 -5.92 8.04 9.09
C SER A 131 -5.80 7.19 10.34
N PHE A 132 -6.92 6.96 11.03
CA PHE A 132 -6.95 6.41 12.37
C PHE A 132 -7.95 5.28 12.48
N TYR A 133 -7.62 4.30 13.32
CA TYR A 133 -8.56 3.34 13.87
C TYR A 133 -8.65 3.58 15.37
N ILE A 134 -9.87 3.79 15.86
CA ILE A 134 -10.13 4.10 17.26
C ILE A 134 -11.11 3.08 17.81
N GLN A 135 -10.72 2.44 18.92
CA GLN A 135 -11.55 1.51 19.66
C GLN A 135 -11.57 1.88 21.14
N GLN A 136 -12.68 1.60 21.83
CA GLN A 136 -12.75 1.69 23.27
C GLN A 136 -12.88 0.27 23.85
N LYS A 137 -11.97 -0.09 24.74
CA LYS A 137 -11.90 -1.40 25.37
C LYS A 137 -11.61 -1.25 26.86
N ASN A 138 -12.45 -1.82 27.72
CA ASN A 138 -12.31 -1.78 29.18
C ASN A 138 -12.10 -0.35 29.73
N GLY A 139 -12.84 0.63 29.20
CA GLY A 139 -12.71 2.04 29.58
C GLY A 139 -11.45 2.75 29.09
N LYS A 140 -10.55 2.04 28.39
CA LYS A 140 -9.36 2.62 27.74
C LYS A 140 -9.61 2.83 26.24
N ILE A 141 -8.99 3.87 25.70
CA ILE A 141 -8.93 4.12 24.27
C ILE A 141 -7.75 3.34 23.70
N GLU A 142 -7.95 2.75 22.53
CA GLU A 142 -6.93 2.14 21.70
C GLU A 142 -6.91 2.89 20.37
N LEU A 143 -5.81 3.57 20.08
CA LEU A 143 -5.56 4.35 18.86
C LEU A 143 -4.42 3.70 18.07
N ASP A 144 -4.70 3.35 16.82
CA ASP A 144 -3.70 3.04 15.81
C ASP A 144 -3.89 4.02 14.64
N GLY A 145 -2.83 4.40 13.95
CA GLY A 145 -2.99 5.29 12.80
C GLY A 145 -1.70 5.74 12.14
N TYR A 146 -1.86 6.52 11.08
CA TYR A 146 -0.78 7.12 10.32
C TYR A 146 -1.00 8.64 10.26
N VAL A 147 0.01 9.40 10.66
CA VAL A 147 -0.04 10.84 10.93
C VAL A 147 0.91 11.60 10.02
N ASP A 148 0.37 12.57 9.30
CA ASP A 148 1.09 13.52 8.44
C ASP A 148 2.13 12.83 7.54
N ASP A 149 1.77 11.65 7.02
CA ASP A 149 2.62 10.78 6.20
C ASP A 149 3.99 10.42 6.82
N THR A 150 4.17 10.62 8.12
CA THR A 150 5.48 10.57 8.77
C THR A 150 5.51 9.63 9.97
N PHE A 151 4.45 9.61 10.77
CA PHE A 151 4.45 8.88 12.05
C PHE A 151 3.38 7.82 12.10
N VAL A 152 3.75 6.65 12.62
CA VAL A 152 2.84 5.56 12.90
C VAL A 152 2.52 5.58 14.38
N ILE A 153 1.24 5.61 14.71
CA ILE A 153 0.75 5.40 16.07
C ILE A 153 0.35 3.94 16.18
N SER A 154 0.86 3.27 17.20
CA SER A 154 0.50 1.90 17.54
C SER A 154 0.04 1.83 18.99
N ASN A 155 -0.97 1.00 19.23
CA ASN A 155 -1.45 0.70 20.58
C ASN A 155 -1.02 -0.70 21.04
N SER A 156 -0.56 -0.78 22.28
CA SER A 156 -0.38 -2.04 23.00
C SER A 156 -0.94 -1.93 24.42
N GLN A 157 -2.10 -2.57 24.65
CA GLN A 157 -2.79 -2.63 25.95
C GLN A 157 -3.18 -1.25 26.54
N GLY A 158 -3.51 -0.29 25.67
CA GLY A 158 -3.86 1.09 26.02
C GLY A 158 -2.65 2.02 26.15
N ARG A 159 -1.42 1.52 25.94
CA ARG A 159 -0.22 2.34 25.78
C ARG A 159 -0.05 2.66 24.31
N HIS A 160 0.02 3.95 24.00
CA HIS A 160 0.16 4.45 22.63
C HIS A 160 1.61 4.88 22.40
N THR A 161 2.22 4.39 21.33
CA THR A 161 3.57 4.78 20.93
C THR A 161 3.56 5.34 19.52
N ALA A 162 4.30 6.43 19.32
CA ALA A 162 4.58 7.01 18.02
C ALA A 162 5.97 6.57 17.58
N THR A 163 6.06 6.11 16.33
CA THR A 163 7.32 5.81 15.67
C THR A 163 7.37 6.55 14.35
N LYS A 164 8.56 6.99 13.94
CA LYS A 164 8.75 7.46 12.58
C LYS A 164 8.56 6.30 11.62
N SER A 165 7.78 6.49 10.56
CA SER A 165 7.58 5.49 9.53
C SER A 165 8.93 5.19 8.89
N LEU A 166 9.31 3.90 8.86
CA LEU A 166 10.59 3.45 8.34
C LEU A 166 10.61 3.71 6.83
N LYS A 167 11.50 4.60 6.41
CA LYS A 167 11.71 4.89 5.00
C LYS A 167 12.60 3.81 4.38
N PRO A 168 12.30 3.34 3.15
CA PRO A 168 13.35 2.83 2.27
C PRO A 168 14.45 3.89 2.14
N LYS A 169 15.70 3.48 1.90
CA LYS A 169 16.89 4.36 1.85
C LYS A 169 16.69 5.75 1.22
N PRO A 170 17.52 6.74 1.60
CA PRO A 170 17.38 8.14 1.18
C PRO A 170 17.50 8.42 -0.33
N GLU A 171 17.78 7.42 -1.16
CA GLU A 171 17.89 7.54 -2.62
C GLU A 171 17.17 6.35 -3.25
N GLY A 172 15.90 6.56 -3.65
CA GLY A 172 15.06 5.54 -4.25
C GLY A 172 14.12 6.15 -5.28
N GLN A 173 14.06 5.52 -6.45
CA GLN A 173 13.13 5.86 -7.52
C GLN A 173 11.78 5.23 -7.16
N ILE A 174 10.67 5.99 -7.19
CA ILE A 174 9.38 5.42 -6.81
C ILE A 174 9.01 4.26 -7.74
N ASP A 175 9.14 4.48 -9.05
CA ASP A 175 8.98 3.47 -10.07
C ASP A 175 9.88 3.70 -11.29
N GLN A 176 9.87 2.74 -12.23
CA GLN A 176 10.21 3.03 -13.61
C GLN A 176 8.93 3.18 -14.42
N THR A 177 8.84 4.24 -15.23
CA THR A 177 7.67 4.47 -16.09
C THR A 177 7.42 3.26 -16.98
N TYR A 178 6.34 2.53 -16.70
CA TYR A 178 5.94 1.36 -17.46
C TYR A 178 4.82 1.72 -18.44
N ASN A 179 5.21 1.98 -19.69
CA ASN A 179 4.26 2.30 -20.76
C ASN A 179 3.78 1.01 -21.45
N ILE A 180 2.47 0.85 -21.56
CA ILE A 180 1.86 -0.25 -22.28
C ILE A 180 1.57 0.15 -23.72
N ASN A 181 1.92 -0.74 -24.65
CA ASN A 181 1.57 -0.60 -26.06
C ASN A 181 0.20 -1.23 -26.32
N ILE A 182 -0.88 -0.62 -25.81
CA ILE A 182 -2.23 -1.06 -26.18
C ILE A 182 -2.47 -0.61 -27.63
N LYS A 183 -2.69 -1.57 -28.53
CA LYS A 183 -3.32 -1.29 -29.83
C LYS A 183 -4.78 -0.93 -29.57
N THR A 184 -5.03 0.27 -29.08
CA THR A 184 -6.40 0.76 -28.98
C THR A 184 -6.95 0.72 -30.40
N SER A 185 -8.03 -0.04 -30.62
CA SER A 185 -8.85 0.21 -31.80
C SER A 185 -9.24 1.67 -31.71
N SER A 186 -8.67 2.49 -32.59
CA SER A 186 -8.98 3.90 -32.70
C SER A 186 -10.45 3.99 -33.10
N SER A 187 -11.32 3.93 -32.11
CA SER A 187 -12.73 4.24 -32.27
C SER A 187 -12.75 5.73 -32.59
N LYS A 188 -12.76 6.06 -33.89
CA LYS A 188 -13.14 7.39 -34.34
C LYS A 188 -14.53 7.68 -33.78
N SER A 189 -14.62 8.37 -32.65
CA SER A 189 -15.89 8.87 -32.15
C SER A 189 -16.27 10.10 -32.97
N THR A 190 -16.87 9.82 -34.13
CA THR A 190 -17.59 10.82 -34.91
C THR A 190 -18.98 10.95 -34.30
N LEU A 191 -19.38 12.19 -33.99
CA LEU A 191 -20.72 12.67 -33.60
C LEU A 191 -21.25 12.34 -32.18
N GLY A 192 -21.34 13.40 -31.36
CA GLY A 192 -22.59 13.74 -30.69
C GLY A 192 -22.99 13.02 -29.41
N LYS A 193 -22.07 12.43 -28.62
CA LYS A 193 -22.42 12.02 -27.25
C LYS A 193 -22.38 13.24 -26.33
N LYS A 194 -23.52 13.60 -25.75
CA LYS A 194 -23.59 14.45 -24.56
C LYS A 194 -22.50 13.97 -23.61
N LYS A 195 -21.56 14.85 -23.27
CA LYS A 195 -20.53 14.60 -22.27
C LYS A 195 -21.27 14.22 -20.99
N LEU A 196 -21.36 12.92 -20.68
CA LEU A 196 -21.87 12.46 -19.40
C LEU A 196 -20.85 12.99 -18.40
N GLN A 197 -21.19 14.12 -17.78
CA GLN A 197 -20.44 14.65 -16.68
C GLN A 197 -20.77 13.73 -15.50
N HIS A 198 -19.89 12.77 -15.28
CA HIS A 198 -19.96 11.94 -14.09
C HIS A 198 -19.43 12.79 -12.92
N ASP A 199 -20.19 12.86 -11.84
CA ASP A 199 -19.80 13.62 -10.65
C ASP A 199 -18.93 12.77 -9.70
N LEU A 200 -18.93 11.45 -9.86
CA LEU A 200 -18.23 10.48 -9.03
C LEU A 200 -17.63 9.36 -9.88
N ALA A 201 -16.33 9.12 -9.72
CA ALA A 201 -15.60 7.95 -10.17
C ALA A 201 -15.36 7.05 -8.95
N THR A 202 -15.82 5.81 -8.99
CA THR A 202 -15.56 4.81 -7.94
C THR A 202 -14.49 3.86 -8.42
N VAL A 203 -13.48 3.59 -7.59
CA VAL A 203 -12.40 2.66 -7.86
C VAL A 203 -12.59 1.45 -6.94
N GLU A 204 -13.24 0.41 -7.46
CA GLU A 204 -13.38 -0.86 -6.77
C GLU A 204 -12.04 -1.60 -6.78
N THR A 205 -11.47 -1.82 -5.60
CA THR A 205 -10.10 -2.29 -5.43
C THR A 205 -10.08 -3.67 -4.77
N LEU A 206 -9.44 -4.63 -5.42
CA LEU A 206 -9.10 -5.92 -4.84
C LEU A 206 -7.62 -5.94 -4.45
N VAL A 207 -7.35 -6.13 -3.16
CA VAL A 207 -5.98 -6.16 -2.65
C VAL A 207 -5.48 -7.61 -2.60
N PHE A 208 -4.29 -7.84 -3.13
CA PHE A 208 -3.56 -9.09 -3.02
C PHE A 208 -2.41 -8.89 -2.03
N LEU A 209 -2.29 -9.78 -1.05
CA LEU A 209 -1.16 -9.81 -0.13
C LEU A 209 -0.32 -11.03 -0.46
N ASP A 210 0.97 -10.84 -0.72
CA ASP A 210 1.88 -11.98 -0.71
C ASP A 210 2.11 -12.50 0.71
N GLN A 211 2.71 -13.69 0.79
CA GLN A 211 2.95 -14.35 2.07
C GLN A 211 3.93 -13.56 2.96
N THR A 212 4.86 -12.78 2.37
CA THR A 212 5.82 -11.97 3.13
C THR A 212 5.12 -10.84 3.87
N VAL A 213 4.26 -10.08 3.19
CA VAL A 213 3.46 -9.02 3.81
C VAL A 213 2.50 -9.62 4.84
N HIS A 214 1.77 -10.67 4.47
CA HIS A 214 0.82 -11.31 5.37
C HIS A 214 1.49 -11.85 6.65
N ASN A 215 2.64 -12.52 6.54
CA ASN A 215 3.40 -13.00 7.69
C ASN A 215 3.89 -11.85 8.57
N SER A 216 4.40 -10.77 7.98
CA SER A 216 4.82 -9.57 8.72
C SER A 216 3.67 -8.99 9.56
N LEU A 217 2.45 -8.94 9.00
CA LEU A 217 1.26 -8.52 9.73
C LEU A 217 0.91 -9.47 10.89
N VAL A 218 0.94 -10.79 10.63
CA VAL A 218 0.67 -11.82 11.66
C VAL A 218 1.69 -11.76 12.80
N GLU A 219 2.98 -11.72 12.50
CA GLU A 219 4.07 -11.64 13.48
C GLU A 219 3.93 -10.40 14.38
N LYS A 220 3.55 -9.26 13.79
CA LYS A 220 3.32 -8.01 14.50
C LYS A 220 1.91 -7.91 15.11
N LYS A 221 1.12 -8.97 15.05
CA LYS A 221 -0.26 -9.06 15.58
C LYS A 221 -1.18 -7.95 15.03
N ALA A 222 -0.93 -7.53 13.79
CA ALA A 222 -1.73 -6.55 13.08
C ALA A 222 -2.88 -7.25 12.34
N SER A 223 -4.12 -6.84 12.61
CA SER A 223 -5.27 -7.28 11.81
C SER A 223 -5.15 -6.74 10.39
N VAL A 224 -5.26 -7.62 9.38
CA VAL A 224 -5.24 -7.26 7.96
C VAL A 224 -6.31 -6.20 7.64
N LYS A 225 -7.55 -6.38 8.14
CA LYS A 225 -8.63 -5.41 7.93
C LYS A 225 -8.33 -4.06 8.56
N LYS A 226 -7.79 -4.03 9.78
CA LYS A 226 -7.38 -2.78 10.44
C LYS A 226 -6.26 -2.08 9.67
N TYR A 227 -5.25 -2.86 9.25
CA TYR A 227 -4.12 -2.39 8.47
C TYR A 227 -4.59 -1.74 7.17
N LEU A 228 -5.33 -2.49 6.34
CA LEU A 228 -5.80 -1.99 5.05
C LEU A 228 -6.80 -0.85 5.17
N GLY A 229 -7.63 -0.82 6.23
CA GLY A 229 -8.54 0.30 6.46
C GLY A 229 -7.81 1.62 6.72
N ILE A 230 -6.75 1.60 7.56
CA ILE A 230 -5.93 2.80 7.78
C ILE A 230 -5.17 3.16 6.49
N PHE A 231 -4.58 2.17 5.82
CA PHE A 231 -3.82 2.34 4.58
C PHE A 231 -4.67 3.00 3.49
N TRP A 232 -5.83 2.45 3.17
CA TRP A 232 -6.66 2.90 2.05
C TRP A 232 -7.44 4.17 2.38
N ASN A 233 -7.69 4.46 3.65
CA ASN A 233 -8.13 5.81 4.04
C ASN A 233 -7.04 6.86 3.82
N ASN A 234 -5.76 6.52 4.00
CA ASN A 234 -4.67 7.43 3.63
C ASN A 234 -4.64 7.65 2.11
N VAL A 235 -4.78 6.59 1.30
CA VAL A 235 -4.90 6.71 -0.17
C VAL A 235 -6.09 7.60 -0.55
N GLN A 236 -7.29 7.31 -0.03
CA GLN A 236 -8.50 8.11 -0.27
C GLN A 236 -8.28 9.59 0.07
N ASN A 237 -7.59 9.89 1.17
CA ASN A 237 -7.31 11.27 1.55
C ASN A 237 -6.57 12.05 0.47
N LYS A 238 -5.62 11.41 -0.23
CA LYS A 238 -4.84 12.05 -1.30
C LYS A 238 -5.70 12.40 -2.52
N TYR A 239 -6.70 11.57 -2.80
CA TYR A 239 -7.62 11.75 -3.92
C TYR A 239 -8.82 12.67 -3.61
N LYS A 240 -8.97 13.18 -2.38
CA LYS A 240 -10.06 14.12 -2.03
C LYS A 240 -9.98 15.47 -2.76
N MET A 241 -8.81 15.84 -3.30
CA MET A 241 -8.66 17.08 -4.06
C MET A 241 -9.36 17.05 -5.44
N PHE A 242 -9.79 15.87 -5.89
CA PHE A 242 -10.59 15.72 -7.11
C PHE A 242 -12.06 15.89 -6.77
N SER A 243 -12.72 16.88 -7.39
CA SER A 243 -14.13 17.22 -7.15
C SER A 243 -15.04 17.08 -8.36
N ASN A 244 -14.46 16.92 -9.57
CA ASN A 244 -15.20 16.82 -10.83
C ASN A 244 -14.41 15.96 -11.84
N PRO A 245 -14.64 14.63 -11.86
CA PRO A 245 -15.40 13.88 -10.86
C PRO A 245 -14.67 13.83 -9.50
N GLN A 246 -15.41 13.56 -8.43
CA GLN A 246 -14.83 13.04 -7.19
C GLN A 246 -14.26 11.65 -7.43
N ILE A 247 -13.14 11.29 -6.78
CA ILE A 247 -12.57 9.94 -6.87
C ILE A 247 -12.72 9.26 -5.51
N ARG A 248 -13.46 8.14 -5.49
CA ARG A 248 -13.72 7.35 -4.28
C ARG A 248 -13.16 5.95 -4.42
N PHE A 249 -12.52 5.45 -3.38
CA PHE A 249 -12.06 4.06 -3.32
C PHE A 249 -13.04 3.19 -2.55
N THR A 250 -13.11 1.92 -2.92
CA THR A 250 -13.81 0.90 -2.13
C THR A 250 -13.03 -0.40 -2.22
N LEU A 251 -12.71 -0.99 -1.08
CA LEU A 251 -12.09 -2.31 -0.98
C LEU A 251 -13.16 -3.39 -1.17
N SER A 252 -13.07 -4.11 -2.29
CA SER A 252 -13.94 -5.24 -2.62
C SER A 252 -13.62 -6.47 -1.78
N GLY A 253 -12.36 -6.64 -1.39
CA GLY A 253 -11.89 -7.75 -0.59
C GLY A 253 -10.37 -7.82 -0.53
N VAL A 254 -9.86 -8.91 0.03
CA VAL A 254 -8.44 -9.22 0.09
C VAL A 254 -8.22 -10.67 -0.31
N ILE A 255 -7.21 -10.92 -1.13
CA ILE A 255 -6.73 -12.27 -1.44
C ILE A 255 -5.33 -12.43 -0.84
N VAL A 256 -5.17 -13.34 0.11
CA VAL A 256 -3.85 -13.76 0.60
C VAL A 256 -3.32 -14.88 -0.30
N LEU A 257 -2.21 -14.61 -0.98
CA LEU A 257 -1.56 -15.54 -1.91
C LEU A 257 -0.68 -16.51 -1.12
N SER A 258 -0.99 -17.81 -1.21
CA SER A 258 -0.19 -18.87 -0.59
C SER A 258 1.12 -19.12 -1.34
N GLU A 259 1.09 -18.98 -2.66
CA GLU A 259 2.26 -19.02 -3.53
C GLU A 259 2.12 -18.02 -4.68
N MET A 260 3.23 -17.73 -5.35
CA MET A 260 3.26 -16.90 -6.54
C MET A 260 4.03 -17.65 -7.65
N SER A 261 3.60 -18.87 -7.94
CA SER A 261 4.24 -19.76 -8.93
C SER A 261 4.34 -19.16 -10.34
N TRP A 262 3.50 -18.15 -10.65
CA TRP A 262 3.57 -17.34 -11.86
C TRP A 262 4.82 -16.43 -11.96
N MET A 263 5.68 -16.36 -10.94
CA MET A 263 6.89 -15.52 -10.92
C MET A 263 8.21 -16.24 -11.23
N SER A 264 8.24 -17.57 -11.41
CA SER A 264 9.49 -18.36 -11.25
C SER A 264 10.69 -17.89 -12.07
N ASP A 265 10.47 -17.12 -13.14
CA ASP A 265 11.48 -16.77 -14.13
C ASP A 265 11.86 -15.27 -14.13
N VAL A 266 11.39 -14.48 -13.16
CA VAL A 266 11.62 -13.02 -13.14
C VAL A 266 12.62 -12.56 -12.08
N PHE A 267 13.24 -13.45 -11.32
CA PHE A 267 14.17 -13.05 -10.25
C PHE A 267 15.56 -12.69 -10.78
N LEU A 268 16.03 -11.48 -10.44
CA LEU A 268 17.38 -11.01 -10.71
C LEU A 268 18.38 -11.49 -9.64
N ALA A 269 17.89 -11.69 -8.42
CA ALA A 269 18.60 -12.26 -7.28
C ALA A 269 17.56 -12.76 -6.25
N PRO A 270 17.98 -13.47 -5.16
CA PRO A 270 17.05 -13.89 -4.11
C PRO A 270 16.22 -12.71 -3.57
N ASN A 271 14.89 -12.86 -3.55
CA ASN A 271 13.91 -11.85 -3.14
C ASN A 271 13.90 -10.55 -3.96
N LYS A 272 14.59 -10.51 -5.11
CA LYS A 272 14.71 -9.34 -5.99
C LYS A 272 14.14 -9.65 -7.37
N PRO A 273 12.81 -9.63 -7.53
CA PRO A 273 12.19 -9.78 -8.84
C PRO A 273 12.51 -8.57 -9.72
N ASP A 274 12.66 -8.82 -11.01
CA ASP A 274 12.64 -7.82 -12.07
C ASP A 274 11.27 -7.15 -12.06
N ASP A 275 11.21 -5.85 -11.82
CA ASP A 275 9.98 -5.09 -11.60
C ASP A 275 9.01 -5.19 -12.79
N VAL A 276 9.49 -4.96 -14.01
CA VAL A 276 8.70 -5.06 -15.26
C VAL A 276 8.27 -6.49 -15.51
N GLY A 277 9.17 -7.47 -15.37
CA GLY A 277 8.83 -8.89 -15.50
C GLY A 277 7.76 -9.32 -14.49
N PHE A 278 7.87 -8.82 -13.25
CA PHE A 278 6.97 -9.17 -12.17
C PHE A 278 5.55 -8.65 -12.39
N ILE A 279 5.38 -7.36 -12.72
CA ILE A 279 4.05 -6.83 -13.03
C ILE A 279 3.48 -7.45 -14.31
N THR A 280 4.31 -7.76 -15.31
CA THR A 280 3.88 -8.43 -16.55
C THR A 280 3.30 -9.81 -16.26
N ASN A 281 3.96 -10.59 -15.41
CA ASN A 281 3.44 -11.91 -15.03
C ASN A 281 2.19 -11.79 -14.16
N PHE A 282 2.13 -10.80 -13.26
CA PHE A 282 0.92 -10.52 -12.48
C PHE A 282 -0.27 -10.16 -13.39
N ALA A 283 -0.05 -9.34 -14.43
CA ALA A 283 -1.08 -8.97 -15.42
C ALA A 283 -1.67 -10.17 -16.14
N LYS A 284 -0.80 -11.10 -16.57
CA LYS A 284 -1.20 -12.34 -17.23
C LYS A 284 -1.92 -13.28 -16.27
N TRP A 285 -1.41 -13.41 -15.05
CA TRP A 285 -2.05 -14.22 -14.02
C TRP A 285 -3.46 -13.71 -13.72
N ILE A 286 -3.63 -12.41 -13.43
CA ILE A 286 -4.94 -11.79 -13.19
C ILE A 286 -5.92 -12.03 -14.35
N TYR A 287 -5.46 -11.91 -15.60
CA TYR A 287 -6.30 -12.20 -16.77
C TYR A 287 -6.83 -13.64 -16.78
N THR A 288 -6.02 -14.62 -16.33
CA THR A 288 -6.47 -16.01 -16.21
C THR A 288 -7.42 -16.25 -15.04
N GLN A 289 -7.44 -15.36 -14.05
CA GLN A 289 -8.30 -15.46 -12.87
C GLN A 289 -9.72 -14.89 -13.11
N LYS A 290 -10.08 -14.48 -14.34
CA LYS A 290 -11.40 -13.91 -14.67
C LYS A 290 -12.59 -14.79 -14.27
N ASN A 291 -12.39 -16.12 -14.24
CA ASN A 291 -13.41 -17.09 -13.86
C ASN A 291 -13.37 -17.46 -12.36
N ASN A 292 -12.40 -16.94 -11.61
CA ASN A 292 -12.35 -17.18 -10.17
C ASN A 292 -13.49 -16.46 -9.46
N LYS A 293 -13.90 -16.98 -8.31
CA LYS A 293 -14.88 -16.34 -7.42
C LYS A 293 -14.26 -15.18 -6.62
N PHE A 294 -13.42 -14.37 -7.26
CA PHE A 294 -12.94 -13.13 -6.66
C PHE A 294 -14.09 -12.14 -6.55
N PRO A 295 -14.11 -11.27 -5.52
CA PRO A 295 -14.98 -10.11 -5.51
C PRO A 295 -14.84 -9.32 -6.81
N GLN A 296 -15.87 -8.61 -7.25
CA GLN A 296 -15.74 -7.71 -8.40
C GLN A 296 -14.82 -6.53 -8.06
N TYR A 297 -14.03 -6.09 -9.04
CA TYR A 297 -13.08 -4.99 -8.89
C TYR A 297 -12.70 -4.39 -10.25
N ASP A 298 -12.35 -3.11 -10.23
CA ASP A 298 -11.73 -2.38 -11.32
C ASP A 298 -10.22 -2.59 -11.32
N VAL A 299 -9.60 -2.48 -10.13
CA VAL A 299 -8.14 -2.49 -9.94
C VAL A 299 -7.70 -3.63 -9.02
N ALA A 300 -6.70 -4.38 -9.45
CA ALA A 300 -6.00 -5.34 -8.59
C ALA A 300 -4.67 -4.74 -8.09
N VAL A 301 -4.49 -4.67 -6.76
CA VAL A 301 -3.27 -4.09 -6.16
C VAL A 301 -2.54 -5.17 -5.38
N LEU A 302 -1.32 -5.51 -5.81
CA LEU A 302 -0.47 -6.47 -5.12
C LEU A 302 0.47 -5.76 -4.14
N HIS A 303 0.31 -6.04 -2.85
CA HIS A 303 1.29 -5.69 -1.84
C HIS A 303 2.30 -6.83 -1.74
N THR A 304 3.56 -6.51 -2.01
CA THR A 304 4.65 -7.48 -1.93
C THR A 304 5.69 -7.13 -0.87
N GLY A 305 6.22 -8.13 -0.19
CA GLY A 305 7.39 -7.97 0.68
C GLY A 305 8.70 -8.28 -0.04
N LEU A 306 8.67 -8.40 -1.37
CA LEU A 306 9.87 -8.53 -2.20
C LEU A 306 10.51 -7.15 -2.46
N ASP A 307 11.80 -7.16 -2.82
CA ASP A 307 12.61 -5.97 -3.14
C ASP A 307 12.67 -5.82 -4.67
N LEU A 308 11.60 -5.28 -5.26
CA LEU A 308 11.47 -4.91 -6.66
C LEU A 308 12.76 -4.26 -7.16
N SER A 309 13.24 -4.79 -8.27
CA SER A 309 14.55 -4.47 -8.77
C SER A 309 14.57 -4.40 -10.29
N PHE A 310 15.57 -3.74 -10.84
CA PHE A 310 15.85 -3.73 -12.26
C PHE A 310 17.35 -3.88 -12.49
N LYS A 311 17.74 -4.20 -13.73
CA LYS A 311 19.13 -4.11 -14.17
C LYS A 311 19.41 -2.70 -14.67
N ASP A 312 20.36 -2.01 -14.04
CA ASP A 312 20.82 -0.71 -14.52
C ASP A 312 21.62 -0.84 -15.83
N GLY A 313 22.03 0.31 -16.40
CA GLY A 313 22.77 0.36 -17.68
C GLY A 313 24.13 -0.35 -17.68
N ILE A 314 24.62 -0.82 -16.52
CA ILE A 314 25.84 -1.62 -16.37
C ILE A 314 25.56 -3.04 -15.85
N PHE A 315 24.33 -3.52 -15.99
CA PHE A 315 23.85 -4.85 -15.61
C PHE A 315 23.93 -5.16 -14.11
N LYS A 316 23.99 -4.14 -13.24
CA LYS A 316 23.89 -4.33 -11.80
C LYS A 316 22.43 -4.33 -11.37
N VAL A 317 22.11 -5.20 -10.40
CA VAL A 317 20.79 -5.24 -9.78
C VAL A 317 20.63 -4.02 -8.87
N ASN A 318 19.70 -3.15 -9.24
CA ASN A 318 19.30 -1.98 -8.47
C ASN A 318 17.91 -2.23 -7.89
N SER A 319 17.72 -1.97 -6.60
CA SER A 319 16.46 -2.22 -5.86
C SER A 319 15.84 -0.92 -5.36
N ALA A 320 15.91 0.11 -6.20
CA ALA A 320 15.38 1.42 -5.91
C ALA A 320 13.86 1.48 -6.10
N THR A 321 13.30 0.68 -7.03
CA THR A 321 11.87 0.60 -7.33
C THR A 321 11.06 0.26 -6.08
N LEU A 322 9.95 0.96 -5.85
CA LEU A 322 9.04 0.73 -4.72
C LEU A 322 7.63 0.38 -5.15
N GLY A 323 7.25 0.76 -6.37
CA GLY A 323 6.01 0.36 -6.99
C GLY A 323 6.19 0.27 -8.49
N VAL A 324 5.19 -0.29 -9.16
CA VAL A 324 5.10 -0.26 -10.61
C VAL A 324 3.63 -0.36 -11.03
N ALA A 325 3.25 0.43 -12.02
CA ALA A 325 1.93 0.44 -12.62
C ALA A 325 1.99 0.70 -14.14
N PRO A 326 1.10 0.09 -14.93
CA PRO A 326 0.96 0.43 -16.34
C PRO A 326 0.35 1.82 -16.51
N THR A 327 1.08 2.76 -17.11
CA THR A 327 0.55 4.11 -17.33
C THR A 327 -0.68 4.05 -18.25
N GLY A 328 -1.80 4.59 -17.78
CA GLY A 328 -3.10 4.52 -18.47
C GLY A 328 -3.73 3.12 -18.47
N GLY A 329 -3.29 2.24 -17.59
CA GLY A 329 -3.78 0.87 -17.47
C GLY A 329 -5.17 0.72 -16.86
N ILE A 330 -5.75 1.78 -16.28
CA ILE A 330 -7.07 1.69 -15.67
C ILE A 330 -8.12 1.20 -16.70
N CYS A 331 -8.99 0.28 -16.27
CA CYS A 331 -9.98 -0.40 -17.11
C CYS A 331 -9.42 -1.14 -18.35
N ALA A 332 -8.10 -1.19 -18.54
CA ALA A 332 -7.51 -1.72 -19.76
C ALA A 332 -7.18 -3.22 -19.66
N GLU A 333 -7.40 -3.91 -20.76
CA GLU A 333 -7.01 -5.30 -20.97
C GLU A 333 -6.63 -5.55 -22.43
N ASP A 334 -5.77 -6.54 -22.66
CA ASP A 334 -5.40 -7.00 -24.00
C ASP A 334 -5.61 -8.50 -24.08
N ALA A 335 -6.56 -8.91 -24.92
CA ALA A 335 -6.89 -10.32 -25.15
C ALA A 335 -5.82 -11.07 -25.95
N THR A 336 -5.03 -10.35 -26.76
CA THR A 336 -3.90 -10.91 -27.54
C THR A 336 -2.77 -11.30 -26.62
N GLU A 337 -2.38 -10.37 -25.75
CA GLU A 337 -1.34 -10.59 -24.73
C GLU A 337 -1.85 -11.37 -23.51
N LYS A 338 -3.17 -11.60 -23.45
CA LYS A 338 -3.89 -12.21 -22.33
C LYS A 338 -3.50 -11.56 -21.00
N ALA A 339 -3.56 -10.23 -20.96
CA ALA A 339 -3.13 -9.42 -19.83
C ALA A 339 -4.22 -8.42 -19.42
N LYS A 340 -4.45 -8.26 -18.11
CA LYS A 340 -5.25 -7.15 -17.55
C LYS A 340 -4.26 -6.10 -17.03
N TYR A 341 -4.37 -4.86 -17.49
CA TYR A 341 -3.44 -3.78 -17.15
C TYR A 341 -3.96 -2.86 -16.03
N SER A 342 -5.22 -3.03 -15.61
CA SER A 342 -5.80 -2.35 -14.45
C SER A 342 -5.29 -2.98 -13.15
N ILE A 343 -3.97 -2.91 -12.95
CA ILE A 343 -3.23 -3.53 -11.86
C ILE A 343 -2.06 -2.63 -11.41
N CYS A 344 -1.64 -2.74 -10.17
CA CYS A 344 -0.32 -2.24 -9.76
C CYS A 344 0.30 -3.13 -8.68
N VAL A 345 1.62 -2.99 -8.50
CA VAL A 345 2.40 -3.67 -7.47
C VAL A 345 3.03 -2.62 -6.57
N VAL A 346 2.98 -2.82 -5.26
CA VAL A 346 3.61 -1.95 -4.26
C VAL A 346 4.46 -2.75 -3.29
N GLU A 347 5.66 -2.27 -3.01
CA GLU A 347 6.52 -2.81 -1.97
C GLU A 347 6.00 -2.39 -0.59
N ASP A 348 5.52 -3.37 0.14
CA ASP A 348 5.06 -3.24 1.52
C ASP A 348 5.98 -4.03 2.48
N PHE A 349 7.30 -3.98 2.21
CA PHE A 349 8.34 -4.68 2.96
C PHE A 349 8.29 -4.40 4.46
N TYR A 350 7.96 -3.15 4.83
CA TYR A 350 7.91 -2.69 6.22
C TYR A 350 6.49 -2.68 6.80
N ALA A 351 5.53 -3.41 6.24
CA ALA A 351 4.20 -3.56 6.83
C ALA A 351 4.31 -3.88 8.34
N PRO A 352 3.52 -3.25 9.24
CA PRO A 352 2.38 -2.37 8.99
C PRO A 352 2.72 -0.86 9.10
N THR A 353 3.87 -0.38 8.61
CA THR A 353 4.26 1.05 8.75
C THR A 353 3.47 2.03 7.88
N TYR A 354 2.54 1.54 7.04
CA TYR A 354 1.65 2.30 6.16
C TYR A 354 2.34 3.13 5.07
N TYR A 355 3.67 3.17 5.01
CA TYR A 355 4.41 3.99 4.04
C TYR A 355 4.04 3.67 2.58
N ALA A 356 3.79 2.39 2.29
CA ALA A 356 3.37 1.92 0.97
C ALA A 356 2.03 2.53 0.50
N SER A 357 1.25 3.20 1.37
CA SER A 357 0.04 3.92 0.95
C SER A 357 0.35 5.11 0.04
N ILE A 358 1.49 5.78 0.24
CA ILE A 358 1.96 6.85 -0.66
C ILE A 358 2.35 6.27 -2.01
N ILE A 359 2.99 5.10 -2.01
CA ILE A 359 3.38 4.39 -3.24
C ILE A 359 2.12 3.94 -3.99
N ALA A 360 1.16 3.29 -3.32
CA ALA A 360 -0.12 2.93 -3.95
C ALA A 360 -0.85 4.13 -4.52
N THR A 361 -0.81 5.28 -3.85
CA THR A 361 -1.39 6.53 -4.35
C THR A 361 -0.73 6.96 -5.67
N HIS A 362 0.61 6.90 -5.74
CA HIS A 362 1.41 7.19 -6.92
C HIS A 362 1.10 6.24 -8.08
N GLU A 363 1.12 4.93 -7.81
CA GLU A 363 0.85 3.89 -8.81
C GLU A 363 -0.56 4.01 -9.42
N ILE A 364 -1.56 4.33 -8.61
CA ILE A 364 -2.92 4.58 -9.12
C ILE A 364 -2.95 5.86 -9.97
N GLY A 365 -2.10 6.84 -9.67
CA GLY A 365 -1.93 8.03 -10.50
C GLY A 365 -1.44 7.68 -11.91
N HIS A 366 -0.48 6.75 -12.01
CA HIS A 366 -0.04 6.18 -13.30
C HIS A 366 -1.17 5.43 -14.01
N LEU A 367 -1.94 4.58 -13.31
CA LEU A 367 -3.11 3.92 -13.89
C LEU A 367 -4.09 4.92 -14.52
N LEU A 368 -4.28 6.08 -13.88
CA LEU A 368 -5.10 7.20 -14.34
C LEU A 368 -4.36 8.14 -15.33
N SER A 369 -3.30 7.66 -15.98
CA SER A 369 -2.48 8.36 -16.99
C SER A 369 -1.73 9.61 -16.52
N SER A 370 -1.50 9.78 -15.22
CA SER A 370 -0.55 10.78 -14.77
C SER A 370 0.86 10.31 -15.09
N GLY A 371 1.68 11.13 -15.73
CA GLY A 371 3.13 10.97 -15.73
C GLY A 371 3.75 11.41 -14.41
N HIS A 372 5.06 11.24 -14.31
CA HIS A 372 5.85 11.84 -13.23
C HIS A 372 5.76 13.37 -13.26
N ASP A 373 5.78 13.96 -12.07
CA ASP A 373 5.84 15.40 -11.89
C ASP A 373 7.14 15.96 -12.50
N ASP A 374 7.02 17.10 -13.19
CA ASP A 374 8.18 17.87 -13.66
C ASP A 374 8.73 18.69 -12.49
N PRO A 375 9.92 18.39 -11.96
CA PRO A 375 10.48 19.10 -10.80
C PRO A 375 10.73 20.59 -11.07
N ALA A 376 10.77 21.02 -12.34
CA ALA A 376 10.84 22.44 -12.68
C ALA A 376 9.51 23.19 -12.48
N LYS A 377 8.39 22.47 -12.37
CA LYS A 377 7.02 23.02 -12.27
C LYS A 377 6.25 22.56 -11.04
N CYS A 378 6.77 21.57 -10.34
CA CYS A 378 6.16 20.91 -9.21
C CYS A 378 7.16 20.81 -8.07
N ASP A 379 6.66 20.84 -6.84
CA ASP A 379 7.45 20.53 -5.66
C ASP A 379 8.00 19.11 -5.75
N ASP A 380 9.29 18.93 -5.48
CA ASP A 380 9.96 17.62 -5.50
C ASP A 380 9.34 16.62 -4.49
N HIS A 381 8.46 17.09 -3.60
CA HIS A 381 7.68 16.30 -2.65
C HIS A 381 6.26 15.91 -3.13
N GLY A 382 5.89 16.23 -4.36
CA GLY A 382 4.61 15.83 -4.97
C GLY A 382 4.37 14.32 -4.94
N ILE A 383 3.09 13.91 -5.00
CA ILE A 383 2.73 12.48 -5.03
C ILE A 383 3.34 11.79 -6.26
N MET A 384 3.35 12.45 -7.42
CA MET A 384 3.90 11.88 -8.66
C MET A 384 5.39 12.23 -8.85
N SER A 385 6.08 12.68 -7.81
CA SER A 385 7.53 12.90 -7.88
C SER A 385 8.25 11.58 -8.21
N PRO A 386 9.20 11.57 -9.17
CA PRO A 386 9.89 10.34 -9.58
C PRO A 386 10.83 9.78 -8.50
N MET A 387 11.14 10.58 -7.48
CA MET A 387 12.10 10.24 -6.43
C MET A 387 11.48 10.40 -5.04
N ILE A 388 11.89 9.56 -4.10
CA ILE A 388 11.61 9.84 -2.69
C ILE A 388 12.54 10.95 -2.22
N GLN A 389 11.97 12.13 -2.04
CA GLN A 389 12.64 13.19 -1.33
C GLN A 389 12.41 13.09 0.19
N PRO A 390 13.42 13.42 1.02
CA PRO A 390 13.25 13.52 2.47
C PRO A 390 12.13 14.53 2.78
N ILE A 391 10.98 14.03 3.21
CA ILE A 391 9.82 14.90 3.48
C ILE A 391 10.19 15.96 4.52
N SER A 392 10.21 17.20 4.08
CA SER A 392 10.12 18.39 4.91
C SER A 392 8.65 18.59 5.29
N VAL A 393 8.28 18.15 6.49
CA VAL A 393 7.07 18.56 7.24
C VAL A 393 5.83 18.98 6.41
N SER A 394 5.22 18.12 5.60
CA SER A 394 3.83 18.30 5.13
C SER A 394 3.22 17.07 4.45
N THR A 395 1.88 17.02 4.45
CA THR A 395 1.05 16.06 3.72
C THR A 395 1.35 16.09 2.22
N LYS A 396 1.79 14.97 1.62
CA LYS A 396 2.02 14.89 0.18
C LYS A 396 0.70 15.08 -0.60
N LEU A 397 0.74 15.84 -1.69
CA LEU A 397 -0.41 16.14 -2.57
C LEU A 397 -0.01 16.01 -4.04
N PHE A 398 -0.99 15.88 -4.93
CA PHE A 398 -0.76 15.91 -6.38
C PHE A 398 -0.46 17.34 -6.84
N CYS A 399 0.49 17.50 -7.75
CA CYS A 399 0.69 18.76 -8.45
C CYS A 399 -0.41 19.03 -9.48
N ASN A 400 -0.59 20.30 -9.84
CA ASN A 400 -1.65 20.73 -10.75
C ASN A 400 -1.60 20.01 -12.12
N SER A 401 -0.40 19.80 -12.66
CA SER A 401 -0.20 19.03 -13.90
C SER A 401 -0.71 17.60 -13.80
N SER A 402 -0.46 16.93 -12.68
CA SER A 402 -0.91 15.57 -12.40
C SER A 402 -2.43 15.51 -12.20
N VAL A 403 -2.99 16.51 -11.51
CA VAL A 403 -4.44 16.68 -11.38
C VAL A 403 -5.12 16.85 -12.74
N GLU A 404 -4.55 17.66 -13.63
CA GLU A 404 -5.09 17.89 -14.98
C GLU A 404 -5.02 16.64 -15.84
N GLN A 405 -3.91 15.90 -15.81
CA GLN A 405 -3.76 14.63 -16.52
C GLN A 405 -4.82 13.62 -16.09
N ILE A 406 -4.97 13.40 -14.78
CA ILE A 406 -5.97 12.49 -14.22
C ILE A 406 -7.39 12.94 -14.60
N LYS A 407 -7.72 14.23 -14.45
CA LYS A 407 -9.03 14.78 -14.85
C LYS A 407 -9.31 14.63 -16.34
N ASN A 408 -8.29 14.68 -17.18
CA ASN A 408 -8.45 14.49 -18.62
C ASN A 408 -8.65 13.02 -18.96
N HIS A 409 -7.92 12.11 -18.31
CA HIS A 409 -8.11 10.69 -18.47
C HIS A 409 -9.52 10.22 -18.07
N LEU A 410 -10.04 10.73 -16.94
CA LEU A 410 -11.39 10.46 -16.44
C LEU A 410 -12.52 10.92 -17.39
N LYS A 411 -12.22 11.72 -18.41
CA LYS A 411 -13.19 12.12 -19.45
C LYS A 411 -13.19 11.19 -20.67
N THR A 412 -12.33 10.17 -20.69
CA THR A 412 -12.17 9.24 -21.82
C THR A 412 -12.87 7.92 -21.56
N ASP A 413 -13.18 7.18 -22.63
CA ASP A 413 -13.76 5.84 -22.53
C ASP A 413 -12.81 4.83 -21.83
N ASN A 414 -11.51 5.15 -21.73
CA ASN A 414 -10.53 4.32 -21.04
C ASN A 414 -10.72 4.33 -19.51
N ALA A 415 -11.51 5.24 -18.95
CA ALA A 415 -11.86 5.26 -17.53
C ALA A 415 -13.30 4.74 -17.26
N SER A 416 -13.95 4.14 -18.26
CA SER A 416 -15.38 3.83 -18.21
C SER A 416 -15.80 2.87 -17.10
N CYS A 417 -14.93 1.95 -16.66
CA CYS A 417 -15.23 1.03 -15.56
C CYS A 417 -15.46 1.77 -14.24
N LEU A 418 -14.91 2.97 -14.04
CA LEU A 418 -15.05 3.72 -12.79
C LEU A 418 -16.40 4.42 -12.63
N PHE A 419 -17.22 4.41 -13.67
CA PHE A 419 -18.46 5.17 -13.76
C PHE A 419 -19.70 4.29 -13.92
N ASP A 420 -19.53 2.97 -13.86
CA ASP A 420 -20.68 2.11 -13.68
C ASP A 420 -21.31 2.37 -12.31
N SER A 421 -22.60 2.05 -12.17
CA SER A 421 -23.23 2.18 -10.87
C SER A 421 -22.45 1.28 -9.91
N PRO A 422 -21.89 1.82 -8.80
CA PRO A 422 -21.24 0.98 -7.82
C PRO A 422 -22.25 -0.09 -7.44
N HIS A 423 -21.86 -1.36 -7.59
CA HIS A 423 -22.79 -2.46 -7.39
C HIS A 423 -23.38 -2.31 -5.98
N PRO A 424 -24.72 -2.39 -5.82
CA PRO A 424 -25.44 -1.73 -4.74
C PRO A 424 -24.82 -2.09 -3.39
N GLN A 425 -24.20 -1.11 -2.73
CA GLN A 425 -23.93 -0.99 -1.28
C GLN A 425 -22.73 -0.05 -0.97
N LEU A 426 -22.89 1.26 -1.19
CA LEU A 426 -21.99 2.26 -0.59
C LEU A 426 -22.80 3.26 0.24
N PRO A 427 -22.47 3.48 1.54
CA PRO A 427 -22.88 4.67 2.26
C PRO A 427 -22.19 5.90 1.68
N ILE A 428 -22.93 7.00 1.58
CA ILE A 428 -22.45 8.30 1.12
C ILE A 428 -21.61 8.94 2.24
N GLU A 429 -20.35 9.28 1.98
CA GLU A 429 -19.55 10.13 2.89
C GLU A 429 -19.98 11.60 2.78
N PRO A 430 -19.87 12.39 3.88
CA PRO A 430 -20.12 13.83 3.82
C PRO A 430 -19.00 14.57 3.06
N ASP A 431 -19.38 15.60 2.30
CA ASP A 431 -18.49 16.43 1.50
C ASP A 431 -17.40 17.11 2.36
N VAL A 432 -16.16 17.01 1.90
CA VAL A 432 -15.00 17.71 2.47
C VAL A 432 -14.75 18.98 1.65
N PRO A 433 -14.52 20.16 2.27
CA PRO A 433 -14.20 21.37 1.53
C PRO A 433 -12.88 21.25 0.76
N ILE A 434 -12.91 21.65 -0.51
CA ILE A 434 -11.74 21.70 -1.41
C ILE A 434 -10.78 22.78 -0.91
N MET A 435 -9.52 22.44 -0.69
CA MET A 435 -8.47 23.39 -0.29
C MET A 435 -7.20 23.17 -1.12
N THR A 436 -6.54 24.28 -1.44
CA THR A 436 -5.23 24.38 -2.06
C THR A 436 -4.12 23.97 -1.09
N ARG A 437 -2.92 23.70 -1.63
CA ARG A 437 -1.74 23.35 -0.82
C ARG A 437 -1.39 24.44 0.19
N ASP A 438 -1.49 25.71 -0.19
CA ASP A 438 -1.28 26.85 0.73
C ASP A 438 -2.32 26.88 1.86
N GLU A 439 -3.59 26.64 1.56
CA GLU A 439 -4.65 26.57 2.57
C GLU A 439 -4.43 25.41 3.55
N ILE A 440 -3.92 24.28 3.07
CA ILE A 440 -3.53 23.16 3.91
C ILE A 440 -2.33 23.52 4.80
N CYS A 441 -1.29 24.17 4.26
CA CYS A 441 -0.12 24.62 5.03
C CYS A 441 -0.48 25.66 6.10
N LYS A 442 -1.24 26.70 5.75
CA LYS A 442 -1.72 27.73 6.67
C LYS A 442 -2.56 27.14 7.78
N LYS A 443 -3.46 26.21 7.45
CA LYS A 443 -4.30 25.55 8.45
C LYS A 443 -3.52 24.57 9.34
N ALA A 444 -2.49 23.93 8.82
CA ALA A 444 -1.68 22.96 9.57
C ALA A 444 -0.65 23.60 10.49
N TYR A 445 -0.10 24.76 10.12
CA TYR A 445 1.05 25.37 10.81
C TYR A 445 0.80 26.81 11.28
N GLY A 446 -0.32 27.41 10.89
CA GLY A 446 -0.70 28.80 11.19
C GLY A 446 -0.56 29.70 9.96
N ASP A 447 -1.27 30.84 9.97
CA ASP A 447 -1.41 31.73 8.81
C ASP A 447 -0.08 32.29 8.26
N ASN A 448 1.00 32.20 9.05
CA ASN A 448 2.35 32.64 8.67
C ASN A 448 3.14 31.60 7.84
N PHE A 449 2.55 30.43 7.54
CA PHE A 449 3.19 29.37 6.77
C PHE A 449 2.54 29.22 5.40
N ASP A 450 3.25 29.63 4.35
CA ASP A 450 2.89 29.34 2.97
C ASP A 450 3.40 27.96 2.55
N ALA A 451 2.76 27.31 1.56
CA ALA A 451 3.39 26.18 0.93
C ALA A 451 4.59 26.67 0.11
N LEU A 452 5.69 25.92 0.13
CA LEU A 452 6.87 26.27 -0.64
C LEU A 452 6.53 26.29 -2.14
N SER A 453 6.42 27.48 -2.71
CA SER A 453 6.29 27.72 -4.14
C SER A 453 7.67 28.07 -4.68
N THR A 454 8.39 27.09 -5.22
CA THR A 454 9.50 27.39 -6.13
C THR A 454 8.91 27.70 -7.50
N VAL A 455 8.45 28.93 -7.71
CA VAL A 455 8.77 29.77 -8.89
C VAL A 455 8.30 31.20 -8.56
N THR A 456 9.22 32.04 -8.14
CA THR A 456 9.17 33.48 -8.47
C THR A 456 10.31 33.69 -9.45
N LEU A 457 10.01 33.77 -10.74
CA LEU A 457 10.93 34.33 -11.71
C LEU A 457 10.37 35.68 -12.15
N VAL A 458 11.14 36.70 -11.81
CA VAL A 458 11.05 38.10 -12.25
C VAL A 458 11.15 38.19 -13.77
#